data_AF-A9D747-F1
#
_entry.id   AF-A9D747-F1
#
_cell.length_a   1.000
_cell.length_b   1.000
_cell.length_c   1.000
_cell.angle_alpha   90.00
_cell.angle_beta   90.00
_cell.angle_gamma   90.00
#
_symmetry.space_group_name_H-M   'P 1'
#
loop_
_entity.id
_entity.type
_entity.pdbx_description
1 polymer ?
#
loop_
_entity_poly.entity_id
_entity_poly.type
_entity_poly.pdbx_seq_one_letter_code
_entity_poly.pdbx_strand_id
1 'polypeptide(L)'
;MSIFNAEEWAKSHFQHAKLGDIRRADRLVSTAANMARSSGKSIALSCRGNEAELEGAYRLIRNDNVSPDMIRVAGFQHTAKEAVSVAEILALEDTTSLSYKHQVAADLGKLGQKTDRSRGWWVHSVMLLDSHTTRTIGLIHQDWWCRPNHPEDADEKESGKWPDASHFCRERLGETMSRVISVNVIYAQEKASATVTEPLRWILLTTEPIETLKQALHVIDIYAARWRVEDFHKAWKTGAGVERQRMTEPQNLERAVSILAFIGVRLLQLREVMTLALYLRKKGLSDEATSIENQCWSFFFAINCLAIKYLALV
;
A
#
# COMPACT_ATOMS: atom_id res chain seq x y z
N MET A 1 10.79 4.04 14.40
CA MET A 1 10.06 4.05 15.69
C MET A 1 8.70 4.77 15.64
N SER A 2 8.35 5.52 14.58
CA SER A 2 7.08 6.29 14.53
C SER A 2 5.81 5.46 14.40
N ILE A 3 5.88 4.21 13.91
CA ILE A 3 4.68 3.50 13.45
C ILE A 3 3.65 3.21 14.55
N PHE A 4 4.07 2.95 15.79
CA PHE A 4 3.14 2.61 16.86
C PHE A 4 2.42 3.83 17.42
N ASN A 5 3.10 4.98 17.46
CA ASN A 5 2.51 6.24 17.85
C ASN A 5 1.83 6.88 16.63
N ALA A 6 0.50 6.90 16.62
CA ALA A 6 -0.28 7.44 15.50
C ALA A 6 0.05 8.91 15.18
N GLU A 7 0.44 9.72 16.18
CA GLU A 7 0.79 11.14 15.95
C GLU A 7 2.15 11.27 15.28
N GLU A 8 3.16 10.55 15.77
CA GLU A 8 4.50 10.53 15.16
C GLU A 8 4.45 9.93 13.75
N TRP A 9 3.67 8.85 13.57
CA TRP A 9 3.42 8.26 12.26
C TRP A 9 2.79 9.28 11.30
N ALA A 10 1.71 9.94 11.70
CA ALA A 10 1.04 10.90 10.83
C ALA A 10 1.96 12.08 10.49
N LYS A 11 2.74 12.53 11.48
CA LYS A 11 3.73 13.59 11.29
C LYS A 11 4.81 13.17 10.30
N SER A 12 5.37 11.96 10.40
CA SER A 12 6.40 11.49 9.47
C SER A 12 5.91 11.42 8.02
N HIS A 13 4.64 11.09 7.82
CA HIS A 13 4.02 10.96 6.49
C HIS A 13 3.61 12.30 5.90
N PHE A 14 3.00 13.19 6.70
CA PHE A 14 2.20 14.28 6.14
C PHE A 14 2.64 15.69 6.55
N GLN A 15 3.60 15.87 7.47
CA GLN A 15 3.98 17.20 7.96
C GLN A 15 4.51 18.15 6.86
N HIS A 16 5.01 17.60 5.76
CA HIS A 16 5.56 18.35 4.64
C HIS A 16 4.64 18.36 3.41
N ALA A 17 3.37 17.97 3.58
CA ALA A 17 2.39 18.01 2.49
C ALA A 17 2.25 19.44 1.95
N LYS A 18 2.51 19.61 0.65
CA LYS A 18 2.44 20.91 -0.03
C LYS A 18 0.99 21.24 -0.39
N LEU A 19 0.21 21.66 0.60
CA LEU A 19 -1.22 22.00 0.48
C LEU A 19 -1.50 23.51 0.35
N GLY A 20 -0.47 24.31 0.04
CA GLY A 20 -0.58 25.76 -0.13
C GLY A 20 -0.78 26.58 1.15
N ASP A 21 -0.99 25.94 2.30
CA ASP A 21 -1.07 26.58 3.62
C ASP A 21 -0.63 25.58 4.70
N ILE A 22 0.27 25.99 5.60
CA ILE A 22 0.81 25.13 6.65
C ILE A 22 -0.29 24.60 7.58
N ARG A 23 -1.35 25.39 7.81
CA ARG A 23 -2.49 24.99 8.66
C ARG A 23 -3.25 23.80 8.07
N ARG A 24 -3.25 23.64 6.74
CA ARG A 24 -3.86 22.48 6.06
C ARG A 24 -3.01 21.24 6.26
N ALA A 25 -1.68 21.37 6.20
CA ALA A 25 -0.76 20.27 6.50
C ALA A 25 -0.86 19.83 7.97
N ASP A 26 -0.90 20.79 8.91
CA ASP A 26 -1.10 20.50 10.33
C ASP A 26 -2.43 19.78 10.58
N ARG A 27 -3.51 20.27 9.95
CA ARG A 27 -4.83 19.62 10.06
C ARG A 27 -4.83 18.24 9.43
N LEU A 28 -4.11 18.01 8.32
CA LEU A 28 -3.96 16.68 7.72
C LEU A 28 -3.25 15.73 8.69
N VAL A 29 -2.16 16.16 9.34
CA VAL A 29 -1.46 15.37 10.36
C VAL A 29 -2.39 15.00 11.51
N SER A 30 -3.11 15.96 12.10
CA SER A 30 -4.05 15.69 13.21
C SER A 30 -5.18 14.74 12.78
N THR A 31 -5.75 14.95 11.59
CA THR A 31 -6.82 14.11 11.05
C THR A 31 -6.34 12.68 10.83
N ALA A 32 -5.20 12.51 10.16
CA ALA A 32 -4.59 11.20 9.91
C ALA A 32 -4.23 10.48 11.23
N ALA A 33 -3.70 11.20 12.23
CA ALA A 33 -3.37 10.63 13.53
C ALA A 33 -4.62 10.10 14.26
N ASN A 34 -5.71 10.87 14.28
CA ASN A 34 -6.97 10.45 14.89
C ASN A 34 -7.56 9.21 14.19
N MET A 35 -7.57 9.23 12.85
CA MET A 35 -8.05 8.10 12.05
C MET A 35 -7.18 6.85 12.24
N ALA A 36 -5.85 6.98 12.29
CA ALA A 36 -4.94 5.86 12.51
C ALA A 36 -5.06 5.27 13.92
N ARG A 37 -5.27 6.10 14.95
CA ARG A 37 -5.51 5.65 16.34
C ARG A 37 -6.81 4.86 16.45
N SER A 38 -7.80 5.19 15.64
CA SER A 38 -9.11 4.55 15.59
C SER A 38 -9.35 3.81 14.28
N SER A 39 -8.33 3.11 13.79
CA SER A 39 -8.35 2.46 12.46
C SER A 39 -9.62 1.65 12.24
N GLY A 40 -10.29 1.90 11.11
CA GLY A 40 -11.54 1.24 10.72
C GLY A 40 -12.82 1.84 11.30
N LYS A 41 -12.74 2.78 12.24
CA LYS A 41 -13.91 3.53 12.76
C LYS A 41 -14.24 4.74 11.87
N SER A 42 -15.41 5.35 12.09
CA SER A 42 -15.80 6.60 11.41
C SER A 42 -14.94 7.77 11.88
N ILE A 43 -14.88 8.84 11.08
CA ILE A 43 -14.19 10.09 11.44
C ILE A 43 -14.73 10.63 12.77
N ALA A 44 -16.05 10.63 12.96
CA ALA A 44 -16.69 11.06 14.20
C ALA A 44 -16.19 10.30 15.44
N LEU A 45 -16.13 8.96 15.36
CA LEU A 45 -15.61 8.14 16.46
C LEU A 45 -14.11 8.35 16.67
N SER A 46 -13.35 8.64 15.62
CA SER A 46 -11.91 8.89 15.70
C SER A 46 -11.57 10.15 16.51
N CYS A 47 -12.47 11.13 16.52
CA CYS A 47 -12.35 12.40 17.26
C CYS A 47 -12.73 12.29 18.74
N ARG A 48 -13.25 11.15 19.21
CA ARG A 48 -13.52 10.85 20.65
C ARG A 48 -14.36 11.92 21.37
N GLY A 49 -15.37 12.46 20.69
CA GLY A 49 -16.27 13.50 21.26
C GLY A 49 -15.71 14.91 21.23
N ASN A 50 -14.53 15.15 20.66
CA ASN A 50 -14.00 16.50 20.46
C ASN A 50 -14.62 17.14 19.20
N GLU A 51 -15.50 18.12 19.41
CA GLU A 51 -16.23 18.82 18.34
C GLU A 51 -15.32 19.63 17.43
N ALA A 52 -14.28 20.28 17.97
CA ALA A 52 -13.34 21.08 17.19
C ALA A 52 -12.50 20.19 16.24
N GLU A 53 -12.09 19.01 16.71
CA GLU A 53 -11.41 18.01 15.88
C GLU A 53 -12.33 17.44 14.82
N LEU A 54 -13.60 17.18 15.17
CA LEU A 54 -14.60 16.66 14.23
C LEU A 54 -14.88 17.64 13.09
N GLU A 55 -15.20 18.90 13.44
CA GLU A 55 -15.41 19.97 12.47
C GLU A 55 -14.15 20.22 11.65
N GLY A 56 -12.98 20.23 12.27
CA GLY A 56 -11.70 20.39 11.59
C GLY A 56 -11.44 19.29 10.54
N ALA A 57 -11.71 18.04 10.88
CA ALA A 57 -11.53 16.90 9.97
C ALA A 57 -12.49 16.99 8.77
N TYR A 58 -13.78 17.25 8.99
CA TYR A 58 -14.72 17.39 7.88
C TYR A 58 -14.44 18.63 7.03
N ARG A 59 -14.01 19.75 7.63
CA ARG A 59 -13.59 20.94 6.89
C ARG A 59 -12.39 20.68 6.02
N LEU A 60 -11.41 19.90 6.47
CA LEU A 60 -10.26 19.48 5.65
C LEU A 60 -10.72 18.65 4.45
N ILE A 61 -11.58 17.66 4.69
CA ILE A 61 -12.05 16.71 3.67
C ILE A 61 -12.88 17.40 2.58
N ARG A 62 -13.66 18.44 2.93
CA ARG A 62 -14.43 19.22 1.95
C ARG A 62 -13.73 20.48 1.45
N ASN A 63 -12.41 20.59 1.65
CA ASN A 63 -11.66 21.79 1.26
C ASN A 63 -11.16 21.68 -0.18
N ASP A 64 -11.69 22.52 -1.08
CA ASP A 64 -11.28 22.54 -2.49
C ASP A 64 -9.82 22.96 -2.71
N ASN A 65 -9.20 23.63 -1.74
CA ASN A 65 -7.79 23.95 -1.79
C ASN A 65 -6.87 22.84 -1.27
N VAL A 66 -7.43 21.68 -0.90
CA VAL A 66 -6.66 20.48 -0.53
C VAL A 66 -6.74 19.51 -1.70
N SER A 67 -5.62 19.30 -2.39
CA SER A 67 -5.55 18.30 -3.46
C SER A 67 -5.37 16.89 -2.86
N PRO A 68 -6.18 15.89 -3.25
CA PRO A 68 -5.99 14.51 -2.83
C PRO A 68 -4.66 13.92 -3.36
N ASP A 69 -4.21 14.31 -4.56
CA ASP A 69 -2.89 13.95 -5.08
C ASP A 69 -1.78 14.42 -4.15
N MET A 70 -1.87 15.65 -3.64
CA MET A 70 -0.84 16.20 -2.76
C MET A 70 -0.82 15.53 -1.38
N ILE A 71 -1.94 14.94 -0.94
CA ILE A 71 -1.96 14.04 0.23
C ILE A 71 -1.17 12.77 -0.08
N ARG A 72 -1.42 12.15 -1.24
CA ARG A 72 -0.73 10.93 -1.69
C ARG A 72 0.77 11.16 -1.87
N VAL A 73 1.15 12.21 -2.60
CA VAL A 73 2.56 12.61 -2.83
C VAL A 73 3.32 12.78 -1.53
N ALA A 74 2.71 13.37 -0.49
CA ALA A 74 3.37 13.52 0.81
C ALA A 74 3.74 12.17 1.44
N GLY A 75 2.79 11.22 1.43
CA GLY A 75 3.06 9.87 1.91
C GLY A 75 4.07 9.10 1.04
N PHE A 76 4.01 9.26 -0.28
CA PHE A 76 4.99 8.67 -1.20
C PHE A 76 6.41 9.20 -0.96
N GLN A 77 6.55 10.50 -0.69
CA GLN A 77 7.84 11.10 -0.32
C GLN A 77 8.38 10.55 0.99
N HIS A 78 7.52 10.19 1.94
CA HIS A 78 7.96 9.50 3.15
C HIS A 78 8.47 8.09 2.81
N THR A 79 7.71 7.31 2.04
CA THR A 79 8.16 5.97 1.58
C THR A 79 9.48 6.04 0.80
N ALA A 80 9.67 7.04 -0.06
CA ALA A 80 10.92 7.26 -0.78
C ALA A 80 12.11 7.52 0.15
N LYS A 81 11.90 8.24 1.27
CA LYS A 81 12.96 8.47 2.29
C LYS A 81 13.32 7.19 3.03
N GLU A 82 12.33 6.39 3.42
CA GLU A 82 12.57 5.11 4.11
C GLU A 82 13.31 4.12 3.19
N ALA A 83 12.95 4.11 1.91
CA ALA A 83 13.55 3.25 0.88
C ALA A 83 15.06 3.47 0.69
N VAL A 84 15.61 4.67 0.96
CA VAL A 84 17.06 4.95 0.80
C VAL A 84 17.95 4.02 1.64
N SER A 85 17.43 3.55 2.78
CA SER A 85 18.17 2.65 3.69
C SER A 85 18.12 1.18 3.32
N VAL A 86 17.40 0.81 2.24
CA VAL A 86 17.17 -0.58 1.83
C VAL A 86 18.02 -0.90 0.60
N ALA A 87 18.80 -1.98 0.67
CA ALA A 87 19.76 -2.33 -0.38
C ALA A 87 19.09 -2.76 -1.70
N GLU A 88 17.99 -3.50 -1.61
CA GLU A 88 17.23 -3.98 -2.75
C GLU A 88 15.73 -3.98 -2.43
N ILE A 89 14.90 -3.51 -3.37
CA ILE A 89 13.50 -3.19 -3.14
C ILE A 89 12.64 -3.90 -4.18
N LEU A 90 11.56 -4.52 -3.72
CA LEU A 90 10.50 -5.05 -4.58
C LEU A 90 9.39 -4.01 -4.73
N ALA A 91 9.08 -3.62 -5.96
CA ALA A 91 7.92 -2.81 -6.30
C ALA A 91 6.77 -3.72 -6.73
N LEU A 92 5.80 -3.91 -5.84
CA LEU A 92 4.61 -4.72 -6.12
C LEU A 92 3.51 -3.86 -6.71
N GLU A 93 3.04 -4.23 -7.89
CA GLU A 93 2.00 -3.50 -8.62
C GLU A 93 0.75 -4.36 -8.78
N ASP A 94 -0.41 -3.77 -8.52
CA ASP A 94 -1.69 -4.38 -8.83
C ASP A 94 -2.82 -3.34 -8.86
N THR A 95 -3.95 -3.71 -9.46
CA THR A 95 -5.12 -2.85 -9.58
C THR A 95 -6.27 -3.39 -8.75
N THR A 96 -6.92 -2.53 -7.98
CA THR A 96 -8.19 -2.84 -7.32
C THR A 96 -9.26 -1.82 -7.67
N SER A 97 -10.52 -2.13 -7.40
CA SER A 97 -11.62 -1.18 -7.48
C SER A 97 -12.05 -0.70 -6.09
N LEU A 98 -12.47 0.55 -5.97
CA LEU A 98 -13.13 1.07 -4.77
C LEU A 98 -14.62 1.26 -5.07
N SER A 99 -15.48 0.47 -4.43
CA SER A 99 -16.88 0.35 -4.81
C SER A 99 -17.83 1.10 -3.87
N TYR A 100 -18.69 1.94 -4.44
CA TYR A 100 -19.71 2.72 -3.74
C TYR A 100 -21.10 2.53 -4.36
N LYS A 101 -22.15 2.65 -3.53
CA LYS A 101 -23.55 2.46 -3.93
C LYS A 101 -24.49 3.58 -3.47
N HIS A 102 -24.01 4.51 -2.64
CA HIS A 102 -24.78 5.67 -2.20
C HIS A 102 -24.76 6.76 -3.29
N GLN A 103 -25.44 7.89 -3.04
CA GLN A 103 -25.71 8.92 -4.05
C GLN A 103 -24.50 9.32 -4.92
N VAL A 104 -23.30 9.43 -4.34
CA VAL A 104 -22.07 9.80 -5.05
C VAL A 104 -21.71 8.84 -6.19
N ALA A 105 -22.18 7.58 -6.14
CA ALA A 105 -21.88 6.57 -7.13
C ALA A 105 -22.29 7.02 -8.55
N ALA A 106 -23.34 7.84 -8.69
CA ALA A 106 -23.76 8.41 -9.96
C ALA A 106 -22.66 9.23 -10.65
N ASP A 107 -21.78 9.86 -9.86
CA ASP A 107 -20.69 10.72 -10.33
C ASP A 107 -19.35 9.96 -10.47
N LEU A 108 -19.35 8.64 -10.26
CA LEU A 108 -18.16 7.79 -10.32
C LEU A 108 -18.12 6.90 -11.58
N GLY A 109 -16.99 6.23 -11.78
CA GLY A 109 -16.73 5.36 -12.92
C GLY A 109 -17.42 3.99 -12.85
N LYS A 110 -17.47 3.32 -14.00
CA LYS A 110 -18.02 1.97 -14.16
C LYS A 110 -17.06 0.91 -13.59
N LEU A 111 -17.56 0.01 -12.75
CA LEU A 111 -16.76 -1.11 -12.20
C LEU A 111 -17.08 -2.46 -12.84
N GLY A 112 -18.30 -2.63 -13.36
CA GLY A 112 -18.77 -3.86 -13.98
C GLY A 112 -19.63 -3.55 -15.20
N GLN A 113 -20.90 -3.97 -15.16
CA GLN A 113 -21.86 -3.66 -16.21
C GLN A 113 -22.33 -2.20 -16.12
N LYS A 114 -22.74 -1.62 -17.24
CA LYS A 114 -23.26 -0.24 -17.29
C LYS A 114 -24.48 -0.04 -16.37
N THR A 115 -25.26 -1.09 -16.16
CA THR A 115 -26.48 -1.11 -15.33
C THR A 115 -26.19 -1.28 -13.84
N ASP A 116 -24.94 -1.53 -13.45
CA ASP A 116 -24.62 -1.77 -12.05
C ASP A 116 -24.78 -0.50 -11.22
N ARG A 117 -25.48 -0.63 -10.09
CA ARG A 117 -25.58 0.45 -9.10
C ARG A 117 -24.25 0.73 -8.40
N SER A 118 -23.34 -0.23 -8.41
CA SER A 118 -22.01 -0.09 -7.83
C SER A 118 -21.09 0.64 -8.82
N ARG A 119 -20.60 1.81 -8.41
CA ARG A 119 -19.68 2.63 -9.21
C ARG A 119 -18.54 3.10 -8.34
N GLY A 120 -17.46 3.56 -8.96
CA GLY A 120 -16.24 3.81 -8.22
C GLY A 120 -15.02 4.20 -9.04
N TRP A 121 -13.86 4.05 -8.40
CA TRP A 121 -12.56 4.20 -9.02
C TRP A 121 -11.92 2.83 -9.24
N TRP A 122 -11.13 2.76 -10.31
CA TRP A 122 -10.03 1.82 -10.39
C TRP A 122 -8.79 2.50 -9.84
N VAL A 123 -8.03 1.76 -9.04
CA VAL A 123 -6.82 2.26 -8.40
C VAL A 123 -5.71 1.26 -8.65
N HIS A 124 -4.70 1.70 -9.41
CA HIS A 124 -3.48 0.95 -9.60
C HIS A 124 -2.44 1.42 -8.57
N SER A 125 -1.96 0.52 -7.72
CA SER A 125 -1.06 0.88 -6.62
C SER A 125 0.30 0.23 -6.80
N VAL A 126 1.36 0.96 -6.42
CA VAL A 126 2.73 0.42 -6.31
C VAL A 126 3.16 0.47 -4.86
N MET A 127 3.45 -0.70 -4.30
CA MET A 127 3.88 -0.88 -2.91
C MET A 127 5.30 -1.44 -2.84
N LEU A 128 6.14 -0.83 -2.02
CA LEU A 128 7.54 -1.20 -1.86
C LEU A 128 7.74 -2.15 -0.67
N LEU A 129 8.47 -3.23 -0.90
CA LEU A 129 8.99 -4.15 0.12
C LEU A 129 10.52 -4.17 0.09
N ASP A 130 11.14 -4.42 1.23
CA ASP A 130 12.53 -4.91 1.28
C ASP A 130 12.59 -6.32 0.67
N SER A 131 13.44 -6.54 -0.33
CA SER A 131 13.51 -7.84 -1.03
C SER A 131 14.06 -8.96 -0.16
N HIS A 132 14.93 -8.64 0.80
CA HIS A 132 15.60 -9.60 1.68
C HIS A 132 14.66 -10.03 2.80
N THR A 133 14.08 -9.06 3.51
CA THR A 133 13.22 -9.36 4.66
C THR A 133 11.75 -9.48 4.33
N THR A 134 11.31 -9.04 3.14
CA THR A 134 9.89 -8.89 2.74
C THR A 134 9.07 -7.95 3.63
N ARG A 135 9.75 -7.08 4.39
CA ARG A 135 9.13 -6.04 5.22
C ARG A 135 8.51 -4.96 4.32
N THR A 136 7.31 -4.50 4.67
CA THR A 136 6.65 -3.41 3.95
C THR A 136 7.29 -2.06 4.27
N ILE A 137 7.79 -1.39 3.22
CA ILE A 137 8.32 -0.03 3.30
C ILE A 137 7.17 0.98 3.19
N GLY A 138 6.32 0.85 2.16
CA GLY A 138 5.09 1.65 2.02
C GLY A 138 4.61 1.81 0.58
N LEU A 139 3.65 2.71 0.34
CA LEU A 139 3.16 3.04 -1.00
C LEU A 139 4.06 4.10 -1.63
N ILE A 140 4.43 3.92 -2.90
CA ILE A 140 5.23 4.90 -3.65
C ILE A 140 4.46 5.56 -4.80
N HIS A 141 3.37 4.93 -5.24
CA HIS A 141 2.53 5.46 -6.31
C HIS A 141 1.11 4.91 -6.22
N GLN A 142 0.14 5.73 -6.65
CA GLN A 142 -1.18 5.28 -7.02
C GLN A 142 -1.68 6.10 -8.20
N ASP A 143 -2.30 5.41 -9.16
CA ASP A 143 -3.05 6.02 -10.25
C ASP A 143 -4.53 5.69 -10.10
N TRP A 144 -5.38 6.70 -10.32
CA TRP A 144 -6.80 6.65 -10.01
C TRP A 144 -7.60 7.13 -11.20
N TRP A 145 -8.54 6.31 -11.68
CA TRP A 145 -9.40 6.71 -12.78
C TRP A 145 -10.83 6.22 -12.63
N CYS A 146 -11.75 6.98 -13.23
CA CYS A 146 -13.12 6.57 -13.42
C CYS A 146 -13.27 6.01 -14.84
N ARG A 147 -13.46 4.69 -14.95
CA ARG A 147 -13.73 4.07 -16.25
C ARG A 147 -15.04 4.61 -16.85
N PRO A 148 -15.05 5.07 -18.10
CA PRO A 148 -16.26 5.59 -18.74
C PRO A 148 -17.28 4.47 -19.00
N ASN A 149 -18.53 4.86 -19.25
CA ASN A 149 -19.57 3.91 -19.61
C ASN A 149 -19.33 3.28 -20.98
N HIS A 150 -18.82 4.10 -21.90
CA HIS A 150 -18.54 3.82 -23.29
C HIS A 150 -17.02 3.73 -23.49
N PRO A 151 -16.47 2.60 -23.97
CA PRO A 151 -15.03 2.43 -24.17
C PRO A 151 -14.40 3.50 -25.08
N GLU A 152 -15.17 4.03 -26.02
CA GLU A 152 -14.79 5.10 -26.95
C GLU A 152 -14.54 6.46 -26.27
N ASP A 153 -15.10 6.68 -25.08
CA ASP A 153 -14.90 7.89 -24.27
C ASP A 153 -13.70 7.77 -23.33
N ALA A 154 -12.94 6.67 -23.40
CA ALA A 154 -11.76 6.50 -22.57
C ALA A 154 -10.60 7.32 -23.15
N ASP A 155 -10.06 8.24 -22.35
CA ASP A 155 -8.90 9.05 -22.73
C ASP A 155 -7.70 8.17 -23.13
N GLU A 156 -7.57 6.98 -22.52
CA GLU A 156 -6.55 5.98 -22.82
C GLU A 156 -7.09 4.54 -22.74
N LYS A 157 -6.54 3.61 -23.55
CA LYS A 157 -6.90 2.18 -23.45
C LYS A 157 -6.44 1.61 -22.11
N GLU A 158 -7.36 1.00 -21.36
CA GLU A 158 -7.04 0.30 -20.10
C GLU A 158 -6.06 -0.89 -20.27
N SER A 159 -5.87 -1.37 -21.50
CA SER A 159 -4.87 -2.37 -21.88
C SER A 159 -3.56 -1.77 -22.40
N GLY A 160 -3.22 -0.52 -22.07
CA GLY A 160 -1.93 0.11 -22.34
C GLY A 160 -0.75 -0.46 -21.53
N LYS A 161 -0.70 -1.77 -21.29
CA LYS A 161 0.34 -2.46 -20.50
C LYS A 161 0.81 -3.74 -21.22
N TRP A 162 1.99 -3.61 -21.85
CA TRP A 162 3.02 -4.61 -22.28
C TRP A 162 2.51 -5.75 -23.21
N PRO A 163 2.94 -5.95 -24.49
CA PRO A 163 4.34 -6.04 -24.98
C PRO A 163 4.55 -5.65 -26.49
N ASP A 164 5.80 -5.70 -27.01
CA ASP A 164 6.15 -6.05 -28.44
C ASP A 164 7.63 -5.77 -28.77
N ALA A 165 8.29 -4.91 -28.00
CA ALA A 165 9.66 -4.45 -28.29
C ALA A 165 10.80 -5.37 -27.80
N SER A 166 10.52 -6.35 -26.94
CA SER A 166 11.57 -7.14 -26.31
C SER A 166 12.33 -8.08 -27.26
N HIS A 167 11.78 -8.43 -28.43
CA HIS A 167 12.20 -9.64 -29.14
C HIS A 167 13.21 -9.43 -30.29
N PHE A 168 13.03 -8.48 -31.22
CA PHE A 168 13.85 -8.41 -32.44
C PHE A 168 15.16 -7.59 -32.35
N CYS A 169 15.30 -6.67 -31.39
CA CYS A 169 16.47 -5.79 -31.27
C CYS A 169 17.68 -6.45 -30.59
N ARG A 170 17.46 -7.55 -29.88
CA ARG A 170 18.46 -8.15 -29.00
C ARG A 170 19.51 -8.99 -29.75
N GLU A 171 19.13 -9.58 -30.87
CA GLU A 171 20.01 -10.49 -31.62
C GLU A 171 21.17 -9.82 -32.36
N ARG A 172 21.28 -8.48 -32.40
CA ARG A 172 22.23 -7.78 -33.31
C ARG A 172 23.35 -6.94 -32.65
N LEU A 173 23.39 -6.70 -31.32
CA LEU A 173 24.01 -5.45 -30.78
C LEU A 173 25.12 -5.47 -29.69
N GLY A 174 25.69 -6.59 -29.22
CA GLY A 174 26.96 -6.58 -28.44
C GLY A 174 27.01 -5.71 -27.16
N GLU A 175 27.99 -4.81 -26.97
CA GLU A 175 28.13 -3.87 -25.81
C GLU A 175 26.91 -2.96 -25.55
N THR A 176 25.96 -2.94 -26.48
CA THR A 176 24.63 -2.32 -26.30
C THR A 176 23.75 -3.07 -25.28
N MET A 177 24.29 -4.06 -24.57
CA MET A 177 23.60 -4.92 -23.61
C MET A 177 22.96 -4.18 -22.41
N SER A 178 23.38 -2.95 -22.11
CA SER A 178 22.70 -2.08 -21.13
C SER A 178 21.31 -1.61 -21.59
N ARG A 179 20.90 -1.93 -22.83
CA ARG A 179 19.60 -1.62 -23.45
C ARG A 179 18.88 -2.88 -23.95
N VAL A 180 19.26 -4.04 -23.40
CA VAL A 180 18.78 -5.38 -23.74
C VAL A 180 17.98 -5.93 -22.55
N ILE A 181 16.67 -6.17 -22.72
CA ILE A 181 15.80 -6.66 -21.64
C ILE A 181 15.96 -8.18 -21.43
N SER A 182 17.15 -8.72 -21.14
CA SER A 182 17.31 -10.18 -20.92
C SER A 182 16.20 -10.72 -20.02
N VAL A 183 15.41 -11.69 -20.51
CA VAL A 183 14.30 -12.26 -19.73
C VAL A 183 14.58 -13.74 -19.56
N ASN A 184 14.79 -14.12 -18.31
CA ASN A 184 14.81 -15.47 -17.83
C ASN A 184 13.37 -15.95 -17.61
N VAL A 185 13.16 -17.24 -17.84
CA VAL A 185 11.85 -17.86 -17.61
C VAL A 185 12.00 -18.94 -16.55
N ILE A 186 11.16 -18.85 -15.52
CA ILE A 186 11.05 -19.91 -14.52
C ILE A 186 9.73 -20.62 -14.70
N TYR A 187 9.82 -21.93 -14.88
CA TYR A 187 8.69 -22.83 -14.81
C TYR A 187 8.69 -23.54 -13.46
N ALA A 188 7.70 -23.24 -12.62
CA ALA A 188 7.48 -23.95 -11.37
C ALA A 188 6.16 -24.70 -11.43
N GLN A 189 6.22 -26.01 -11.21
CA GLN A 189 5.04 -26.87 -11.21
C GLN A 189 5.04 -27.73 -9.96
N GLU A 190 3.89 -27.77 -9.29
CA GLU A 190 3.63 -28.73 -8.22
C GLU A 190 3.67 -30.15 -8.78
N LYS A 191 4.37 -31.05 -8.10
CA LYS A 191 4.47 -32.46 -8.51
C LYS A 191 3.07 -33.07 -8.48
N ALA A 192 2.68 -33.69 -9.60
CA ALA A 192 1.41 -34.39 -9.69
C ALA A 192 1.35 -35.53 -8.65
N SER A 193 0.20 -35.68 -8.00
CA SER A 193 -0.10 -36.70 -6.99
C SER A 193 -1.55 -37.17 -7.18
N ALA A 194 -1.89 -38.35 -6.68
CA ALA A 194 -3.26 -38.87 -6.69
C ALA A 194 -4.28 -37.94 -6.01
N THR A 195 -3.81 -37.04 -5.14
CA THR A 195 -4.63 -36.06 -4.42
C THR A 195 -4.73 -34.69 -5.10
N VAL A 196 -3.94 -34.43 -6.15
CA VAL A 196 -3.86 -33.11 -6.80
C VAL A 196 -4.41 -33.22 -8.22
N THR A 197 -5.68 -32.85 -8.39
CA THR A 197 -6.39 -32.88 -9.68
C THR A 197 -6.03 -31.70 -10.59
N GLU A 198 -5.69 -30.55 -10.01
CA GLU A 198 -5.23 -29.35 -10.72
C GLU A 198 -3.94 -28.82 -10.08
N PRO A 199 -2.75 -29.19 -10.58
CA PRO A 199 -1.48 -28.80 -9.97
C PRO A 199 -1.20 -27.31 -10.18
N LEU A 200 -0.64 -26.67 -9.14
CA LEU A 200 -0.16 -25.30 -9.25
C LEU A 200 0.94 -25.21 -10.32
N ARG A 201 0.81 -24.22 -11.21
CA ARG A 201 1.75 -23.96 -12.32
C ARG A 201 1.99 -22.48 -12.44
N TRP A 202 3.26 -22.08 -12.35
CA TRP A 202 3.72 -20.71 -12.59
C TRP A 202 4.71 -20.68 -13.76
N ILE A 203 4.49 -19.74 -14.68
CA ILE A 203 5.45 -19.33 -15.71
C ILE A 203 5.79 -17.88 -15.38
N LEU A 204 7.02 -17.66 -14.90
CA LEU A 204 7.47 -16.34 -14.48
C LEU A 204 8.50 -15.82 -15.47
N LEU A 205 8.29 -14.60 -15.95
CA LEU A 205 9.25 -13.85 -16.74
C LEU A 205 10.01 -12.92 -15.79
N THR A 206 11.34 -13.00 -15.77
CA THR A 206 12.17 -12.24 -14.83
C THR A 206 13.46 -11.74 -15.49
N THR A 207 14.01 -10.63 -15.03
CA THR A 207 15.37 -10.18 -15.40
C THR A 207 16.45 -10.73 -14.46
N GLU A 208 16.04 -11.30 -13.32
CA GLU A 208 16.94 -11.83 -12.30
C GLU A 208 17.71 -13.05 -12.79
N PRO A 209 18.97 -13.27 -12.34
CA PRO A 209 19.73 -14.47 -12.69
C PRO A 209 18.99 -15.73 -12.22
N ILE A 210 19.11 -16.83 -12.98
CA ILE A 210 18.46 -18.14 -12.67
C ILE A 210 19.40 -19.34 -12.87
N GLU A 211 20.71 -19.10 -12.93
CA GLU A 211 21.72 -20.12 -13.26
C GLU A 211 21.79 -21.23 -12.19
N THR A 212 21.45 -20.89 -10.95
CA THR A 212 21.45 -21.81 -9.81
C THR A 212 20.04 -22.02 -9.27
N LEU A 213 19.80 -23.17 -8.64
CA LEU A 213 18.52 -23.43 -7.95
C LEU A 213 18.20 -22.34 -6.91
N LYS A 214 19.21 -21.84 -6.20
CA LYS A 214 19.05 -20.76 -5.22
C LYS A 214 18.52 -19.48 -5.88
N GLN A 215 19.07 -19.11 -7.02
CA GLN A 215 18.63 -17.96 -7.81
C GLN A 215 17.21 -18.16 -8.37
N ALA A 216 16.88 -19.34 -8.89
CA ALA A 216 15.53 -19.64 -9.36
C ALA A 216 14.49 -19.60 -8.21
N LEU A 217 14.84 -20.14 -7.05
CA LEU A 217 13.99 -20.08 -5.85
C LEU A 217 13.83 -18.64 -5.34
N HIS A 218 14.85 -17.79 -5.47
CA HIS A 218 14.74 -16.38 -5.10
C HIS A 218 13.69 -15.64 -5.94
N VAL A 219 13.62 -15.88 -7.25
CA VAL A 219 12.56 -15.30 -8.11
C VAL A 219 11.17 -15.84 -7.77
N ILE A 220 11.07 -17.13 -7.43
CA ILE A 220 9.83 -17.72 -6.93
C ILE A 220 9.40 -17.04 -5.62
N ASP A 221 10.33 -16.77 -4.72
CA ASP A 221 10.09 -16.04 -3.47
C ASP A 221 9.65 -14.59 -3.72
N ILE A 222 10.27 -13.88 -4.68
CA ILE A 222 9.87 -12.54 -5.12
C ILE A 222 8.42 -12.57 -5.61
N TYR A 223 8.08 -13.50 -6.51
CA TYR A 223 6.74 -13.57 -7.06
C TYR A 223 5.70 -14.02 -6.02
N ALA A 224 6.06 -14.91 -5.10
CA ALA A 224 5.21 -15.30 -3.99
C ALA A 224 4.89 -14.10 -3.07
N ALA A 225 5.79 -13.12 -2.97
CA ALA A 225 5.54 -11.88 -2.24
C ALA A 225 4.49 -10.96 -2.91
N ARG A 226 4.15 -11.18 -4.20
CA ARG A 226 3.14 -10.39 -4.93
C ARG A 226 1.81 -10.33 -4.18
N TRP A 227 1.42 -11.41 -3.49
CA TRP A 227 0.19 -11.45 -2.70
C TRP A 227 0.11 -10.38 -1.60
N ARG A 228 1.22 -9.77 -1.21
CA ARG A 228 1.24 -8.68 -0.23
C ARG A 228 0.41 -7.47 -0.71
N VAL A 229 0.35 -7.20 -2.01
CA VAL A 229 -0.50 -6.11 -2.54
C VAL A 229 -1.99 -6.42 -2.39
N GLU A 230 -2.39 -7.69 -2.44
CA GLU A 230 -3.76 -8.12 -2.17
C GLU A 230 -4.10 -8.00 -0.68
N ASP A 231 -3.14 -8.33 0.19
CA ASP A 231 -3.21 -8.06 1.62
C ASP A 231 -3.40 -6.55 1.89
N PHE A 232 -2.72 -5.68 1.13
CA PHE A 232 -2.92 -4.23 1.20
C PHE A 232 -4.33 -3.84 0.77
N HIS A 233 -4.82 -4.36 -0.36
CA HIS A 233 -6.20 -4.11 -0.80
C HIS A 233 -7.21 -4.50 0.29
N LYS A 234 -7.01 -5.64 0.95
CA LYS A 234 -7.85 -6.08 2.07
C LYS A 234 -7.70 -5.18 3.31
N ALA A 235 -6.48 -4.77 3.65
CA ALA A 235 -6.22 -3.86 4.76
C ALA A 235 -6.87 -2.48 4.52
N TRP A 236 -6.88 -1.99 3.29
CA TRP A 236 -7.48 -0.71 2.92
C TRP A 236 -9.02 -0.79 2.89
N LYS A 237 -9.58 -1.86 2.32
CA LYS A 237 -11.03 -2.14 2.26
C LYS A 237 -11.62 -2.49 3.61
N THR A 238 -11.29 -3.68 4.11
CA THR A 238 -11.90 -4.21 5.32
C THR A 238 -11.33 -3.54 6.56
N GLY A 239 -10.01 -3.37 6.64
CA GLY A 239 -9.32 -2.78 7.80
C GLY A 239 -9.62 -1.30 7.97
N ALA A 240 -9.06 -0.45 7.12
CA ALA A 240 -9.17 1.00 7.17
C ALA A 240 -10.60 1.49 6.83
N GLY A 241 -11.38 0.72 6.08
CA GLY A 241 -12.79 1.01 5.83
C GLY A 241 -13.02 1.98 4.67
N VAL A 242 -12.23 1.88 3.61
CA VAL A 242 -12.30 2.81 2.48
C VAL A 242 -13.67 2.79 1.76
N GLU A 243 -14.32 1.63 1.67
CA GLU A 243 -15.66 1.47 1.06
C GLU A 243 -16.81 1.73 2.06
N ARG A 244 -16.49 1.98 3.34
CA ARG A 244 -17.47 2.39 4.37
C ARG A 244 -17.70 3.90 4.40
N GLN A 245 -16.88 4.68 3.69
CA GLN A 245 -17.00 6.13 3.62
C GLN A 245 -18.26 6.54 2.85
N ARG A 246 -18.90 7.64 3.28
CA ARG A 246 -20.20 8.11 2.78
C ARG A 246 -20.22 9.60 2.40
N MET A 247 -19.06 10.16 2.06
CA MET A 247 -18.98 11.51 1.50
C MET A 247 -19.82 11.58 0.22
N THR A 248 -20.47 12.72 0.02
CA THR A 248 -21.48 12.91 -1.02
C THR A 248 -20.92 13.45 -2.33
N GLU A 249 -19.66 13.89 -2.34
CA GLU A 249 -18.97 14.42 -3.52
C GLU A 249 -17.70 13.60 -3.80
N PRO A 250 -17.35 13.36 -5.08
CA PRO A 250 -16.19 12.56 -5.44
C PRO A 250 -14.88 13.08 -4.84
N GLN A 251 -14.59 14.39 -4.90
CA GLN A 251 -13.32 14.93 -4.38
C GLN A 251 -13.24 14.80 -2.85
N ASN A 252 -14.35 14.98 -2.14
CA ASN A 252 -14.41 14.82 -0.69
C ASN A 252 -14.14 13.37 -0.30
N LEU A 253 -14.77 12.44 -1.03
CA LEU A 253 -14.53 11.02 -0.85
C LEU A 253 -13.05 10.70 -1.12
N GLU A 254 -12.50 11.15 -2.25
CA GLU A 254 -11.12 10.92 -2.68
C GLU A 254 -10.07 11.36 -1.64
N ARG A 255 -10.23 12.56 -1.04
CA ARG A 255 -9.33 13.05 0.02
C ARG A 255 -9.35 12.13 1.24
N ALA A 256 -10.53 11.71 1.68
CA ALA A 256 -10.66 10.83 2.84
C ALA A 256 -10.06 9.44 2.57
N VAL A 257 -10.32 8.87 1.40
CA VAL A 257 -9.84 7.53 1.04
C VAL A 257 -8.33 7.48 0.78
N SER A 258 -7.75 8.60 0.32
CA SER A 258 -6.30 8.77 0.16
C SER A 258 -5.57 8.68 1.51
N ILE A 259 -6.12 9.29 2.58
CA ILE A 259 -5.58 9.15 3.94
C ILE A 259 -5.69 7.69 4.41
N LEU A 260 -6.83 7.04 4.14
CA LEU A 260 -7.06 5.65 4.53
C LEU A 260 -6.10 4.65 3.85
N ALA A 261 -5.55 4.98 2.68
CA ALA A 261 -4.58 4.12 2.00
C ALA A 261 -3.32 3.93 2.86
N PHE A 262 -2.76 5.02 3.39
CA PHE A 262 -1.60 4.97 4.29
C PHE A 262 -1.93 4.31 5.63
N ILE A 263 -3.17 4.44 6.11
CA ILE A 263 -3.63 3.70 7.29
C ILE A 263 -3.68 2.19 6.99
N GLY A 264 -4.10 1.79 5.78
CA GLY A 264 -4.04 0.40 5.31
C GLY A 264 -2.61 -0.16 5.34
N VAL A 265 -1.64 0.59 4.83
CA VAL A 265 -0.20 0.24 4.92
C VAL A 265 0.24 0.11 6.37
N ARG A 266 -0.12 1.07 7.23
CA ARG A 266 0.21 1.03 8.65
C ARG A 266 -0.34 -0.22 9.34
N LEU A 267 -1.55 -0.65 9.01
CA LEU A 267 -2.14 -1.88 9.55
C LEU A 267 -1.32 -3.12 9.16
N LEU A 268 -0.83 -3.19 7.92
CA LEU A 268 0.05 -4.28 7.47
C LEU A 268 1.38 -4.27 8.22
N GLN A 269 2.02 -3.12 8.30
CA GLN A 269 3.29 -2.97 8.99
C GLN A 269 3.16 -3.28 10.49
N LEU A 270 2.07 -2.89 11.16
CA LEU A 270 1.80 -3.27 12.55
C LEU A 270 1.64 -4.79 12.72
N ARG A 271 0.98 -5.47 11.76
CA ARG A 271 0.91 -6.93 11.74
C ARG A 271 2.30 -7.55 11.58
N GLU A 272 3.11 -7.01 10.67
CA GLU A 272 4.46 -7.52 10.37
C GLU A 272 5.41 -7.43 11.56
N VAL A 273 5.31 -6.40 12.40
CA VAL A 273 6.08 -6.35 13.65
C VAL A 273 5.92 -7.62 14.48
N MET A 274 4.73 -8.22 14.48
CA MET A 274 4.43 -9.42 15.26
C MET A 274 4.71 -10.72 14.51
N THR A 275 4.51 -10.74 13.19
CA THR A 275 4.54 -11.98 12.40
C THR A 275 5.83 -12.19 11.61
N LEU A 276 6.55 -11.11 11.28
CA LEU A 276 7.68 -11.18 10.34
C LEU A 276 8.87 -11.91 10.95
N ALA A 277 9.17 -11.72 12.23
CA ALA A 277 10.26 -12.44 12.89
C ALA A 277 10.06 -13.97 12.85
N LEU A 278 8.84 -14.44 13.09
CA LEU A 278 8.50 -15.87 12.98
C LEU A 278 8.70 -16.40 11.56
N TYR A 279 8.34 -15.60 10.55
CA TYR A 279 8.54 -15.94 9.15
C TYR A 279 10.03 -16.01 8.78
N LEU A 280 10.83 -15.03 9.21
CA LEU A 280 12.26 -14.97 8.96
C LEU A 280 13.00 -16.14 9.61
N ARG A 281 12.64 -16.52 10.85
CA ARG A 281 13.17 -17.72 11.50
C ARG A 281 12.91 -18.99 10.69
N LYS A 282 11.71 -19.15 10.13
CA LYS A 282 11.39 -20.29 9.25
C LYS A 282 12.21 -20.30 7.95
N LYS A 283 12.65 -19.13 7.48
CA LYS A 283 13.56 -18.98 6.33
C LYS A 283 15.06 -19.13 6.70
N GLY A 284 15.39 -19.35 7.98
CA GLY A 284 16.78 -19.42 8.44
C GLY A 284 17.44 -18.05 8.67
N LEU A 285 16.71 -16.95 8.54
CA LEU A 285 17.15 -15.56 8.74
C LEU A 285 17.02 -15.17 10.22
N SER A 286 17.85 -15.79 11.07
CA SER A 286 17.73 -15.67 12.54
C SER A 286 18.19 -14.32 13.08
N ASP A 287 19.20 -13.70 12.46
CA ASP A 287 19.74 -12.41 12.90
C ASP A 287 18.75 -11.28 12.58
N GLU A 288 18.16 -11.31 11.39
CA GLU A 288 17.13 -10.38 10.95
C GLU A 288 15.87 -10.50 11.81
N ALA A 289 15.46 -11.73 12.12
CA ALA A 289 14.34 -11.97 13.04
C ALA A 289 14.60 -11.34 14.42
N THR A 290 15.80 -11.53 14.96
CA THR A 290 16.20 -10.99 16.27
C THR A 290 16.25 -9.46 16.25
N SER A 291 16.73 -8.86 15.15
CA SER A 291 16.71 -7.40 14.95
C SER A 291 15.28 -6.83 14.99
N ILE A 292 14.33 -7.47 14.30
CA ILE A 292 12.91 -7.07 14.31
C ILE A 292 12.29 -7.25 15.70
N GLU A 293 12.58 -8.37 16.38
CA GLU A 293 12.11 -8.60 17.75
C GLU A 293 12.64 -7.52 18.70
N ASN A 294 13.92 -7.16 18.63
CA ASN A 294 14.49 -6.09 19.46
C ASN A 294 13.81 -4.73 19.22
N GLN A 295 13.46 -4.41 17.97
CA GLN A 295 12.66 -3.21 17.65
C GLN A 295 11.26 -3.25 18.31
N CYS A 296 10.67 -4.43 18.38
CA CYS A 296 9.37 -4.68 19.02
C CYS A 296 9.45 -4.61 20.57
N TRP A 297 10.51 -5.16 21.16
CA TRP A 297 10.71 -5.17 22.61
C TRP A 297 11.00 -3.78 23.17
N SER A 298 11.77 -2.97 22.45
CA SER A 298 11.96 -1.54 22.74
C SER A 298 10.63 -0.81 22.91
N PHE A 299 9.61 -1.21 22.15
CA PHE A 299 8.26 -0.65 22.20
C PHE A 299 7.43 -1.18 23.38
N PHE A 300 7.43 -2.50 23.62
CA PHE A 300 6.74 -3.07 24.80
C PHE A 300 7.32 -2.55 26.12
N PHE A 301 8.65 -2.32 26.18
CA PHE A 301 9.29 -1.71 27.33
C PHE A 301 8.93 -0.23 27.49
N ALA A 302 8.80 0.54 26.39
CA ALA A 302 8.36 1.93 26.44
C ALA A 302 6.90 2.07 26.94
N ILE A 303 6.02 1.14 26.56
CA ILE A 303 4.64 1.07 27.09
C ILE A 303 4.64 0.68 28.58
N ASN A 304 5.45 -0.30 28.98
CA ASN A 304 5.55 -0.73 30.38
C ASN A 304 6.21 0.32 31.28
N CYS A 305 7.17 1.12 30.80
CA CYS A 305 7.73 2.24 31.58
C CYS A 305 6.72 3.38 31.79
N LEU A 306 5.76 3.58 30.89
CA LEU A 306 4.63 4.51 31.10
C LEU A 306 3.64 3.97 32.13
N ALA A 307 3.39 2.66 32.15
CA ALA A 307 2.56 2.00 33.17
C ALA A 307 3.22 1.99 34.56
N ILE A 308 4.54 1.78 34.63
CA ILE A 308 5.30 1.81 35.90
C ILE A 308 5.38 3.23 36.47
N LYS A 309 5.42 4.28 35.63
CA LYS A 309 5.32 5.67 36.11
C LYS A 309 3.94 6.03 36.68
N TYR A 310 2.86 5.39 36.20
CA TYR A 310 1.51 5.59 36.75
C TYR A 310 1.26 4.82 38.06
N LEU A 311 1.97 3.70 38.27
CA LEU A 311 1.91 2.91 39.52
C LEU A 311 2.87 3.40 40.61
N ALA A 312 3.77 4.35 40.31
CA ALA A 312 4.66 4.98 41.29
C ALA A 312 4.15 6.35 41.80
N LEU A 313 2.93 6.76 41.40
CA LEU A 313 2.27 8.00 41.81
C LEU A 313 0.89 7.76 42.47
N VAL A 314 0.63 6.53 42.92
CA VAL A 314 -0.44 6.16 43.85
C VAL A 314 0.20 5.40 45.01
#